data_AF-A0A6B3CFK0-F1
#
_entry.id   AF-A0A6B3CFK0-F1
#
_cell.length_a   1.000
_cell.length_b   1.000
_cell.length_c   1.000
_cell.angle_alpha   90.00
_cell.angle_beta   90.00
_cell.angle_gamma   90.00
#
_symmetry.space_group_name_H-M   'P 1'
#
loop_
_entity.id
_entity.type
_entity.pdbx_description
1 polymer ?
#
loop_
_entity_poly.entity_id
_entity_poly.type
_entity_poly.pdbx_seq_one_letter_code
_entity_poly.pdbx_strand_id
1 'polypeptide(L)' 'LVWDFRLPRVASINTSGHKYGLVYPGVGWALWRDSEALPEELVFRVNYLGGDMPTFALNFSRPGAQVVAQYYT' A
#
# COMPACT_ATOMS: atom_id res chain seq x y z
N LEU A 1 -6.86 23.21 -2.63
CA LEU A 1 -5.81 22.81 -3.60
C LEU A 1 -6.13 21.41 -4.10
N VAL A 2 -6.12 21.18 -5.41
CA VAL A 2 -6.19 19.82 -5.99
C VAL A 2 -4.78 19.25 -6.02
N TRP A 3 -4.56 18.06 -5.47
CA TRP A 3 -3.21 17.52 -5.28
C TRP A 3 -3.09 15.99 -5.49
N ASP A 4 -4.21 15.28 -5.55
CA ASP A 4 -4.25 13.81 -5.60
C ASP A 4 -4.40 13.29 -7.05
N PHE A 5 -4.89 12.06 -7.21
CA PHE A 5 -5.08 11.43 -8.52
C PHE A 5 -6.02 12.18 -9.47
N ARG A 6 -6.76 13.20 -9.00
CA ARG A 6 -7.46 14.16 -9.88
C ARG A 6 -6.51 14.91 -10.82
N LEU A 7 -5.25 15.10 -10.45
CA LEU A 7 -4.21 15.62 -11.34
C LEU A 7 -3.67 14.48 -12.23
N PRO A 8 -3.81 14.54 -13.58
CA PRO A 8 -3.46 13.41 -14.45
C PRO A 8 -2.01 12.91 -14.34
N ARG A 9 -1.08 13.79 -13.95
CA ARG A 9 0.35 13.46 -13.82
C ARG A 9 0.76 12.79 -12.50
N VAL A 10 -0.16 12.65 -11.54
CA VAL A 10 0.14 11.94 -10.28
C VAL A 10 0.04 10.44 -10.52
N ALA A 11 1.18 9.74 -10.54
CA ALA A 11 1.22 8.30 -10.80
C ALA A 11 1.03 7.45 -9.52
N SER A 12 1.48 7.96 -8.38
CA SER A 12 1.36 7.29 -7.09
C SER A 12 1.29 8.28 -5.93
N ILE A 13 0.74 7.84 -4.81
CA ILE A 13 0.61 8.61 -3.56
C ILE A 13 1.00 7.70 -2.40
N ASN A 14 1.72 8.24 -1.42
CA ASN A 14 1.94 7.56 -0.15
C ASN A 14 1.43 8.40 1.03
N THR A 15 1.11 7.71 2.11
CA THR A 15 0.80 8.34 3.40
C THR A 15 1.22 7.45 4.54
N SER A 16 1.55 8.05 5.68
CA SER A 16 1.83 7.33 6.92
C SER A 16 0.55 7.25 7.74
N GLY A 17 -0.01 6.04 7.91
CA GLY A 17 -1.20 5.85 8.75
C GLY A 17 -0.95 6.27 10.20
N HIS A 18 0.28 6.07 10.67
CA HIS A 18 0.70 6.51 12.01
C HIS A 18 1.00 8.01 12.17
N LYS A 19 0.60 8.85 11.21
CA LYS A 19 0.59 10.32 11.34
C LYS A 19 -0.84 10.78 11.60
N TYR A 20 -1.44 11.44 10.61
CA TYR A 20 -2.82 11.91 10.68
C TYR A 20 -3.86 10.80 10.41
N GLY A 21 -3.42 9.56 10.20
CA GLY A 21 -4.30 8.38 10.11
C GLY A 21 -4.65 7.76 11.47
N LEU A 22 -4.19 8.35 12.58
CA LEU A 22 -4.64 8.04 13.95
C LEU A 22 -4.33 6.62 14.45
N VAL A 23 -3.29 5.99 13.92
CA VAL A 23 -2.78 4.69 14.39
C VAL A 23 -1.42 4.85 15.06
N TYR A 24 -1.05 3.94 15.96
CA TYR A 24 0.31 3.88 16.50
C TYR A 24 1.35 3.56 15.42
N PRO A 25 2.65 3.88 15.64
CA PRO A 25 3.73 3.58 14.70
C PRO A 25 3.72 2.12 14.20
N GLY A 26 3.84 1.94 12.87
CA GLY A 26 3.95 0.62 12.24
C GLY A 26 3.16 0.40 10.95
N VAL A 27 2.36 1.36 10.47
CA VAL A 27 1.63 1.25 9.19
C VAL A 27 1.78 2.48 8.29
N GLY A 28 1.89 2.23 6.98
CA GLY A 28 1.87 3.23 5.92
C GLY A 28 1.26 2.64 4.66
N TRP A 29 0.82 3.50 3.75
CA TRP A 29 0.12 3.14 2.53
C TRP A 29 0.82 3.76 1.33
N ALA A 30 0.91 3.00 0.24
CA ALA A 30 1.33 3.48 -1.06
C ALA A 30 0.31 2.97 -2.08
N LEU A 31 -0.23 3.88 -2.88
CA LEU A 31 -1.21 3.59 -3.93
C LEU A 31 -0.63 4.04 -5.26
N TRP A 32 -0.85 3.24 -6.29
CA TRP A 32 -0.60 3.61 -7.68
C TRP A 32 -1.93 3.92 -8.34
N ARG A 33 -1.91 4.80 -9.34
CA ARG A 33 -3.11 5.18 -10.11
C ARG A 33 -3.73 3.98 -10.80
N ASP A 34 -2.89 3.17 -11.43
CA ASP A 34 -3.24 2.01 -12.24
C ASP A 34 -2.05 1.02 -12.26
N SER A 35 -2.23 -0.12 -12.90
CA SER A 35 -1.19 -1.16 -13.02
C SER A 35 -0.02 -0.74 -13.90
N GLU A 36 -0.21 0.15 -14.88
CA GLU A 36 0.88 0.61 -15.75
C GLU A 36 1.89 1.48 -14.98
N ALA A 37 1.44 2.14 -13.91
CA ALA A 37 2.29 2.93 -13.03
C ALA A 37 3.19 2.08 -12.09
N LEU A 38 2.99 0.75 -12.02
CA LEU A 38 3.81 -0.16 -11.22
C LEU A 38 4.45 -1.23 -12.13
N PRO A 39 5.78 -1.19 -12.36
CA PRO A 39 6.45 -2.19 -13.18
C PRO A 39 6.26 -3.62 -12.65
N GLU A 40 5.77 -4.53 -13.51
CA GLU A 40 5.40 -5.92 -13.13
C GLU A 40 6.60 -6.72 -12.65
N GLU A 41 7.82 -6.43 -13.13
CA GLU A 41 9.05 -7.10 -12.70
C GLU A 41 9.40 -6.85 -11.22
N LEU A 42 8.75 -5.86 -10.58
CA LEU A 42 8.90 -5.59 -9.16
C LEU A 42 7.87 -6.34 -8.31
N VAL A 43 6.84 -6.94 -8.94
CA VAL A 43 5.77 -7.66 -8.27
C VAL A 43 6.13 -9.13 -8.16
N PHE A 44 6.28 -9.61 -6.93
CA PHE A 44 6.48 -11.03 -6.66
C PHE A 44 5.12 -11.71 -6.56
N ARG A 45 5.04 -12.96 -6.99
CA ARG A 45 3.81 -13.74 -6.96
C ARG A 45 3.94 -14.87 -5.95
N VAL A 46 3.05 -14.91 -4.97
CA VAL A 46 3.08 -15.90 -3.88
C VAL A 46 1.87 -16.80 -3.93
N ASN A 47 2.08 -18.09 -3.68
CA ASN A 47 0.97 -19.02 -3.54
C ASN A 47 0.26 -18.78 -2.21
N TYR A 48 -1.00 -18.38 -2.27
CA TYR A 48 -1.83 -18.19 -1.10
C TYR A 48 -3.11 -19.01 -1.26
N LEU A 49 -3.28 -20.02 -0.40
CA LEU A 49 -4.43 -20.95 -0.40
C LEU A 49 -4.63 -21.67 -1.75
N GLY A 50 -3.54 -21.98 -2.48
CA GLY A 50 -3.61 -22.59 -3.80
C GLY A 50 -3.87 -21.61 -4.94
N GLY A 51 -4.14 -20.34 -4.62
CA GLY A 51 -4.22 -19.23 -5.56
C GLY A 51 -2.89 -18.50 -5.72
N ASP A 52 -2.90 -17.47 -6.56
CA ASP A 52 -1.73 -16.69 -6.91
C ASP A 52 -1.97 -15.21 -6.55
N MET A 53 -1.20 -14.69 -5.58
CA MET A 53 -1.41 -13.36 -5.02
C MET A 53 -0.18 -12.48 -5.29
N PRO A 54 -0.35 -11.29 -5.92
CA PRO A 54 0.74 -10.36 -6.12
C PRO A 54 1.16 -9.71 -4.79
N THR A 55 2.46 -9.57 -4.58
CA THR A 55 3.04 -8.84 -3.45
C THR A 55 4.12 -7.89 -3.94
N PHE A 56 4.03 -6.64 -3.50
CA PHE A 56 5.03 -5.60 -3.71
C PHE A 56 5.43 -5.06 -2.33
N ALA A 57 6.53 -5.55 -1.79
CA ALA A 57 6.99 -5.17 -0.46
C ALA A 57 8.50 -5.39 -0.30
N LEU A 58 9.13 -4.52 0.50
CA LEU A 58 10.50 -4.71 0.97
C LEU A 58 10.56 -5.65 2.18
N ASN A 59 9.50 -5.69 2.98
CA ASN A 59 9.39 -6.52 4.19
C ASN A 59 8.54 -7.75 3.90
N PHE A 60 8.92 -8.90 4.46
CA PHE A 60 8.13 -10.13 4.39
C PHE A 60 7.24 -10.28 5.62
N SER A 61 7.78 -10.84 6.71
CA SER A 61 7.07 -10.95 7.99
C SER A 61 6.97 -9.59 8.67
N ARG A 62 5.75 -9.21 9.06
CA ARG A 62 5.47 -7.96 9.80
C ARG A 62 4.23 -8.10 10.70
N PRO A 63 4.13 -7.33 11.80
CA PRO A 63 2.93 -7.30 12.63
C PRO A 63 1.69 -6.84 11.84
N GLY A 64 0.58 -7.57 11.97
CA GLY A 64 -0.70 -7.20 11.33
C GLY A 64 -1.55 -6.23 12.16
N ALA A 65 -1.20 -6.01 13.44
CA ALA A 65 -2.03 -5.26 14.38
C ALA A 65 -2.31 -3.82 13.92
N GLN A 66 -1.31 -3.12 13.36
CA GLN A 66 -1.48 -1.74 12.90
C GLN A 66 -2.33 -1.65 11.63
N VAL A 67 -2.33 -2.68 10.77
CA VAL A 67 -3.25 -2.75 9.64
C VAL A 67 -4.69 -2.90 10.12
N VAL A 68 -4.91 -3.78 11.10
CA VAL A 68 -6.23 -3.98 11.73
C VAL A 68 -6.68 -2.70 12.43
N ALA A 69 -5.81 -2.05 13.22
CA ALA A 69 -6.15 -0.79 13.89
C ALA A 69 -6.52 0.32 12.90
N GLN A 70 -5.83 0.42 11.76
CA GLN A 70 -6.16 1.40 10.71
C GLN A 70 -7.51 1.18 10.07
N TYR A 71 -8.00 -0.07 10.04
CA TYR A 71 -9.32 -0.40 9.50
C TYR A 71 -10.47 0.04 10.42
N TYR A 72 -10.24 0.08 11.74
CA TYR A 72 -11.24 0.44 12.75
C TYR A 72 -11.23 1.92 13.15
N THR A 73 -10.22 2.67 12.72
CA THR A 73 -10.09 4.11 12.98
C THR A 73 -10.71 4.90 11.84
#